data_AF-A0A9X2PH31-F1
#
_entry.id   AF-A0A9X2PH31-F1
#
_cell.length_a   1.000
_cell.length_b   1.000
_cell.length_c   1.000
_cell.angle_alpha   90.00
_cell.angle_beta   90.00
_cell.angle_gamma   90.00
#
_symmetry.space_group_name_H-M   'P 1'
#
loop_
_entity.id
_entity.type
_entity.pdbx_description
1 polymer ?
#
loop_
_entity_poly.entity_id
_entity_poly.type
_entity_poly.pdbx_seq_one_letter_code
_entity_poly.pdbx_strand_id
1 'polypeptide(L)'
;MLVELFWAAIVAGASSAVVIWVLATRAAFGVVSAGHPSLADRIRLVLWPFGVRHSAAVSAETAASFNKMLVGFFIALLVAIASVAVYSNLTFVPPARMQ
;
A
#
# COMPACT_ATOMS: atom_id res chain seq x y z
N MET A 1 -18.46 6.34 19.65
CA MET A 1 -17.41 7.33 19.30
C MET A 1 -16.02 6.74 19.09
N LEU A 2 -15.28 6.28 20.11
CA LEU A 2 -13.87 5.87 19.92
C LEU A 2 -13.71 4.67 18.95
N VAL A 3 -14.55 3.64 19.11
CA VAL A 3 -14.57 2.45 18.25
C VAL A 3 -14.87 2.79 16.79
N GLU A 4 -15.80 3.72 16.55
CA GLU A 4 -16.18 4.18 15.21
C GLU A 4 -15.03 4.94 14.53
N LEU A 5 -14.25 5.73 15.29
CA LEU A 5 -13.08 6.42 14.76
C LEU A 5 -11.99 5.44 14.29
N PHE A 6 -11.71 4.41 15.08
CA PHE A 6 -10.76 3.38 14.66
C PHE A 6 -11.29 2.60 13.46
N TRP A 7 -12.59 2.31 13.42
CA TRP A 7 -13.15 1.66 12.24
C TRP A 7 -13.00 2.52 10.98
N ALA A 8 -13.34 3.80 11.06
CA ALA A 8 -13.14 4.75 9.96
C ALA A 8 -11.66 4.83 9.52
N ALA A 9 -10.72 4.81 10.46
CA ALA A 9 -9.29 4.82 10.16
C ALA A 9 -8.81 3.54 9.46
N ILE A 10 -9.37 2.37 9.79
CA ILE A 10 -9.09 1.12 9.07
C ILE A 10 -9.57 1.24 7.63
N VAL A 11 -10.82 1.66 7.41
CA VAL A 11 -11.39 1.81 6.06
C VAL A 11 -10.59 2.83 5.24
N ALA A 12 -10.29 3.99 5.82
CA ALA A 12 -9.53 5.04 5.15
C ALA A 12 -8.11 4.60 4.80
N GLY A 13 -7.40 3.96 5.74
CA GLY A 13 -6.05 3.46 5.53
C GLY A 13 -6.00 2.35 4.47
N ALA A 14 -6.89 1.36 4.56
CA ALA A 14 -6.97 0.28 3.58
C ALA A 14 -7.33 0.80 2.18
N SER A 15 -8.33 1.67 2.08
CA SER A 15 -8.75 2.25 0.80
C SER A 15 -7.62 3.09 0.18
N SER A 16 -6.93 3.89 0.98
CA SER A 16 -5.80 4.69 0.52
C SER A 16 -4.64 3.82 0.03
N ALA A 17 -4.32 2.74 0.75
CA ALA A 17 -3.29 1.79 0.32
C ALA A 17 -3.64 1.15 -1.03
N VAL A 18 -4.90 0.74 -1.23
CA VAL A 18 -5.39 0.20 -2.50
C VAL A 18 -5.31 1.22 -3.63
N VAL A 19 -5.76 2.46 -3.39
CA VAL A 19 -5.69 3.54 -4.39
C VAL A 19 -4.24 3.80 -4.80
N ILE A 20 -3.33 3.93 -3.84
CA ILE A 20 -1.91 4.15 -4.11
C ILE A 20 -1.32 2.97 -4.89
N TRP A 21 -1.68 1.74 -4.54
CA TRP A 21 -1.26 0.55 -5.27
C TRP A 21 -1.69 0.61 -6.73
N VAL A 22 -2.96 0.90 -7.00
CA VAL A 22 -3.50 1.00 -8.36
C VAL A 22 -2.81 2.10 -9.16
N LEU A 23 -2.58 3.26 -8.56
CA LEU A 23 -1.86 4.37 -9.20
C LEU A 23 -0.41 3.98 -9.51
N ALA A 24 0.28 3.32 -8.58
CA ALA A 24 1.64 2.82 -8.78
C ALA A 24 1.70 1.77 -9.89
N THR A 25 0.74 0.83 -9.94
CA THR A 25 0.66 -0.18 -11.00
C THR A 25 0.42 0.45 -12.37
N ARG A 26 -0.47 1.43 -12.46
CA ARG A 26 -0.72 2.16 -13.73
C ARG A 26 0.53 2.91 -14.20
N ALA A 27 1.20 3.61 -13.29
CA ALA A 27 2.43 4.32 -13.60
C ALA A 27 3.54 3.35 -14.04
N ALA A 28 3.69 2.24 -13.33
CA ALA A 28 4.69 1.21 -13.60
C ALA A 28 4.43 0.52 -14.95
N PHE A 29 3.17 0.23 -15.27
CA PHE A 29 2.79 -0.28 -16.58
C PHE A 29 3.13 0.72 -17.70
N GLY A 30 2.83 2.01 -17.48
CA GLY A 30 3.22 3.08 -18.41
C GLY A 30 4.71 3.08 -18.73
N VAL A 31 5.56 3.03 -17.69
CA VAL A 31 7.03 2.94 -17.83
C VAL A 31 7.46 1.70 -18.62
N VAL A 32 6.93 0.53 -18.26
CA VAL A 32 7.28 -0.75 -18.91
C VAL A 32 6.82 -0.76 -20.37
N SER A 33 5.66 -0.18 -20.68
CA SER A 33 5.08 -0.14 -22.03
C SER A 33 5.75 0.85 -22.98
N ALA A 34 6.37 1.92 -22.47
CA ALA A 34 6.98 2.97 -23.27
C ALA A 34 8.39 2.64 -23.79
N GLY A 35 9.01 1.56 -23.31
CA GLY A 35 10.37 1.16 -23.69
C GLY A 35 10.46 -0.23 -24.33
N HIS A 36 11.68 -0.77 -24.38
CA HIS A 36 11.94 -2.19 -24.60
C HIS A 36 12.12 -2.88 -23.24
N PRO A 37 11.03 -3.24 -22.52
CA PRO A 37 11.14 -3.69 -21.15
C PRO A 37 11.87 -5.04 -21.08
N SER A 38 12.85 -5.12 -20.19
CA SER A 38 13.50 -6.38 -19.88
C SER A 38 12.49 -7.36 -19.23
N LEU A 39 12.78 -8.66 -19.30
CA LEU A 39 12.01 -9.66 -18.55
C LEU A 39 11.98 -9.32 -17.05
N ALA A 40 13.08 -8.79 -16.51
CA ALA A 40 13.19 -8.38 -15.12
C ALA A 40 12.21 -7.23 -14.78
N ASP A 41 12.00 -6.27 -15.69
CA ASP A 41 11.05 -5.18 -15.47
C ASP A 41 9.59 -5.66 -15.46
N ARG A 42 9.28 -6.66 -16.30
CA ARG A 42 7.95 -7.30 -16.31
C ARG A 42 7.70 -8.10 -15.03
N ILE A 43 8.70 -8.85 -14.56
CA ILE A 43 8.62 -9.58 -13.29
C ILE A 43 8.45 -8.62 -12.11
N ARG A 44 9.21 -7.51 -12.10
CA ARG A 44 9.09 -6.46 -11.08
C ARG A 44 7.68 -5.89 -11.07
N LEU A 45 7.10 -5.56 -12.22
CA LEU A 45 5.74 -5.04 -12.31
C LEU A 45 4.70 -5.98 -11.67
N VAL A 46 4.80 -7.29 -11.94
CA VAL A 46 3.86 -8.30 -11.43
C VAL A 46 4.01 -8.50 -9.92
N LEU A 47 5.24 -8.58 -9.42
CA LEU A 47 5.50 -8.81 -8.00
C LEU A 47 5.31 -7.55 -7.14
N TRP A 48 5.74 -6.39 -7.67
CA TRP A 48 5.85 -5.17 -6.90
C TRP A 48 5.94 -3.91 -7.80
N PRO A 49 4.86 -3.13 -7.96
CA PRO A 49 4.84 -2.01 -8.90
C PRO A 49 5.91 -0.95 -8.61
N PHE A 50 6.27 -0.73 -7.33
CA PHE A 50 7.31 0.24 -6.97
C PHE A 50 8.73 -0.25 -7.28
N GLY A 51 8.92 -1.52 -7.65
CA GLY A 51 10.23 -2.07 -8.04
C GLY A 51 10.70 -1.55 -9.39
N VAL A 52 9.77 -1.08 -10.24
CA VAL A 52 10.06 -0.51 -11.55
C VAL A 52 10.95 0.74 -11.46
N ARG A 53 10.99 1.42 -10.31
CA ARG A 53 11.93 2.55 -10.05
C ARG A 53 13.41 2.19 -10.24
N HIS A 54 13.76 0.90 -10.17
CA HIS A 54 15.12 0.39 -10.36
C HIS A 54 15.40 -0.03 -11.81
N SER A 55 14.50 0.26 -12.74
CA SER A 55 14.74 0.07 -14.17
C SER A 55 15.66 1.19 -14.68
N ALA A 56 16.62 0.83 -15.52
CA ALA A 56 17.59 1.77 -16.09
C ALA A 56 16.94 2.84 -16.99
N ALA A 57 15.71 2.59 -17.46
CA ALA A 57 14.95 3.51 -18.32
C ALA A 57 14.17 4.60 -17.56
N VAL A 58 14.22 4.63 -16.22
CA VAL A 58 13.41 5.53 -15.39
C VAL A 58 14.17 6.83 -15.08
N SER A 59 13.54 7.98 -15.34
CA SER A 59 14.09 9.28 -14.95
C SER A 59 14.15 9.45 -13.43
N ALA A 60 15.07 10.28 -12.95
CA ALA A 60 15.19 10.59 -11.52
C ALA A 60 13.88 11.15 -10.92
N GLU A 61 13.14 11.96 -11.66
CA GLU A 61 11.86 12.51 -11.21
C GLU A 61 10.79 11.41 -11.06
N THR A 62 10.73 10.49 -12.01
CA THR A 62 9.79 9.37 -11.98
C THR A 62 10.12 8.43 -10.82
N ALA A 63 11.41 8.13 -10.58
CA ALA A 63 11.85 7.36 -9.43
C ALA A 63 11.49 8.04 -8.09
N ALA A 64 11.64 9.36 -7.99
CA ALA A 64 11.24 10.13 -6.82
C ALA A 64 9.72 10.08 -6.58
N SER A 65 8.91 10.11 -7.65
CA SER A 65 7.47 9.92 -7.57
C SER A 65 7.10 8.54 -7.02
N PHE A 66 7.72 7.47 -7.54
CA PHE A 66 7.54 6.12 -7.01
C PHE A 66 7.93 6.00 -5.54
N ASN A 67 9.01 6.66 -5.11
CA ASN A 67 9.43 6.67 -3.70
C ASN A 67 8.39 7.35 -2.79
N LYS A 68 7.81 8.47 -3.23
CA LYS A 68 6.73 9.14 -2.48
C LYS A 68 5.49 8.26 -2.38
N MET A 69 5.08 7.62 -3.49
CA MET A 69 3.96 6.69 -3.48
C MET A 69 4.23 5.49 -2.57
N LEU A 70 5.44 4.95 -2.57
CA LEU A 70 5.85 3.85 -1.70
C LEU A 70 5.71 4.22 -0.21
N VAL A 71 6.21 5.40 0.16
CA VAL A 71 6.10 5.90 1.54
C VAL A 71 4.63 6.09 1.92
N GLY A 72 3.83 6.71 1.04
CA GLY A 72 2.40 6.88 1.26
C GLY A 72 1.65 5.55 1.43
N PHE A 73 1.99 4.54 0.62
CA PHE A 73 1.43 3.19 0.71
C PHE A 73 1.70 2.57 2.08
N PHE A 74 2.95 2.61 2.55
CA PHE A 74 3.31 2.06 3.86
C PHE A 74 2.67 2.82 5.02
N ILE A 75 2.57 4.15 4.95
CA ILE A 75 1.87 4.94 5.96
C ILE A 75 0.40 4.52 6.04
N ALA A 76 -0.28 4.43 4.89
CA ALA A 76 -1.68 4.03 4.82
C ALA A 76 -1.90 2.61 5.41
N LEU A 77 -1.00 1.68 5.07
CA LEU A 77 -1.03 0.32 5.58
C LEU A 77 -0.80 0.26 7.09
N LEU A 78 0.20 1.00 7.60
CA LEU A 78 0.50 1.05 9.04
C LEU A 78 -0.67 1.64 9.85
N VAL A 79 -1.31 2.70 9.34
CA VAL A 79 -2.51 3.28 9.97
C VAL A 79 -3.63 2.26 10.04
N ALA A 80 -3.88 1.51 8.95
CA ALA A 80 -4.90 0.47 8.94
C ALA A 80 -4.59 -0.63 9.96
N ILE A 81 -3.36 -1.15 9.97
CA ILE A 81 -2.93 -2.22 10.90
C ILE A 81 -3.03 -1.76 12.36
N ALA A 82 -2.49 -0.58 12.67
CA ALA A 82 -2.57 -0.02 14.03
C ALA A 82 -4.02 0.15 14.47
N SER A 83 -4.88 0.63 13.58
CA SER A 83 -6.31 0.82 13.87
C SER A 83 -7.02 -0.51 14.08
N VAL A 84 -6.72 -1.57 13.31
CA VAL A 84 -7.23 -2.94 13.53
C VAL A 84 -6.79 -3.45 14.90
N ALA A 85 -5.53 -3.25 15.27
CA ALA A 85 -5.01 -3.70 16.56
C ALA A 85 -5.72 -3.02 17.73
N VAL A 86 -5.94 -1.70 17.67
CA VAL A 86 -6.66 -0.98 18.72
C VAL A 86 -8.14 -1.36 18.74
N TYR A 87 -8.80 -1.39 17.57
CA TYR A 87 -10.20 -1.80 17.47
C TYR A 87 -10.41 -3.19 18.08
N SER A 88 -9.58 -4.17 17.72
CA SER A 88 -9.66 -5.54 18.23
C SER A 88 -9.53 -5.58 19.74
N ASN A 89 -8.57 -4.85 20.32
CA ASN A 89 -8.39 -4.77 21.78
C ASN A 89 -9.58 -4.12 22.49
N LEU A 90 -10.20 -3.11 21.89
CA LEU A 90 -11.37 -2.44 22.48
C LEU A 90 -12.64 -3.30 22.42
N THR A 91 -12.77 -4.16 21.40
CA THR A 91 -13.97 -4.99 21.18
C THR A 91 -13.85 -6.41 21.70
N PHE A 92 -12.66 -6.85 22.12
CA PHE A 92 -12.44 -8.20 22.60
C PHE A 92 -13.10 -8.41 23.98
N VAL A 93 -14.10 -9.29 24.03
CA VAL A 93 -14.71 -9.74 25.29
C VAL A 93 -14.23 -11.17 25.56
N PRO A 94 -13.42 -11.41 26.61
CA PRO A 94 -13.03 -12.76 27.00
C PRO A 94 -14.28 -13.60 27.29
N PRO A 95 -14.34 -14.88 26.88
CA PRO A 95 -15.47 -15.73 27.22
C PRO A 95 -15.64 -15.78 28.74
N ALA A 96 -16.84 -15.49 29.22
CA ALA A 96 -17.17 -15.63 30.63
C ALA A 96 -16.83 -17.07 31.03
N ARG A 97 -15.91 -17.24 32.00
CA ARG A 97 -15.63 -18.56 32.55
C ARG A 97 -16.96 -19.05 33.12
N MET A 98 -17.57 -20.04 32.49
CA MET A 98 -18.68 -20.78 33.08
C MET A 98 -18.10 -21.47 34.33
N GLN A 99 -18.34 -20.85 35.48
CA GLN A 99 -18.18 -21.47 36.79
C GLN A 99 -19.46 -22.20 37.14
#